data_AF-A0A8J2Y6Y5-F1
#
_entry.id   AF-A0A8J2Y6Y5-F1
#
_cell.length_a   1.000
_cell.length_b   1.000
_cell.length_c   1.000
_cell.angle_alpha   90.00
_cell.angle_beta   90.00
_cell.angle_gamma   90.00
#
_symmetry.space_group_name_H-M   'P 1'
#
loop_
_entity.id
_entity.type
_entity.pdbx_description
1 polymer ?
#
loop_
_entity_poly.entity_id
_entity_poly.type
_entity_poly.pdbx_seq_one_letter_code
_entity_poly.pdbx_strand_id
1 'polypeptide(L)'
;MRVSDVSIMGLLAGYNKRHGVPAKQSSFHRHAKALDTRRSPEFGIAPRRAEPYRTLMTPEIDCTRCGACCFSSNPHYVQILPQDAGREISPLTVHEANGRQYLNMDIRCGHCALLTLTVDGRLACGDYDNRPEACRAFRAGSFECQMARKHRGHLAAAKMATAFTVVPEEAPGAAIITADPARQ
;
A
#
# COMPACT_ATOMS: atom_id res chain seq x y z
N MET A 1 -12.42 68.06 -3.88
CA MET A 1 -11.82 68.11 -5.23
C MET A 1 -11.89 66.72 -5.83
N ARG A 2 -12.49 66.62 -7.03
CA ARG A 2 -12.74 65.39 -7.79
C ARG A 2 -11.50 64.98 -8.59
N VAL A 3 -11.26 63.69 -8.72
CA VAL A 3 -10.51 63.05 -9.81
C VAL A 3 -11.19 61.67 -10.01
N SER A 4 -12.16 61.54 -10.89
CA SER A 4 -12.10 61.39 -12.36
C SER A 4 -12.13 59.92 -12.78
N ASP A 5 -13.31 59.53 -13.25
CA ASP A 5 -13.60 58.37 -14.09
C ASP A 5 -12.62 58.25 -15.27
N VAL A 6 -12.25 57.02 -15.62
CA VAL A 6 -11.88 56.66 -17.00
C VAL A 6 -12.57 55.37 -17.38
N SER A 7 -13.57 55.55 -18.25
CA SER A 7 -14.24 54.56 -19.08
C SER A 7 -13.34 54.14 -20.24
N ILE A 8 -13.25 52.85 -20.55
CA ILE A 8 -12.93 52.39 -21.92
C ILE A 8 -13.88 51.25 -22.31
N MET A 9 -14.69 51.60 -23.29
CA MET A 9 -15.46 50.75 -24.18
C MET A 9 -14.57 49.91 -25.10
N GLY A 10 -14.98 48.66 -25.36
CA GLY A 10 -15.28 48.31 -26.74
C GLY A 10 -14.57 47.11 -27.39
N LEU A 11 -15.41 46.33 -28.09
CA LEU A 11 -15.17 45.61 -29.35
C LEU A 11 -14.25 44.35 -29.27
N LEU A 12 -14.52 43.19 -29.89
CA LEU A 12 -15.46 42.81 -30.95
C LEU A 12 -15.53 41.26 -31.05
N ALA A 13 -16.71 40.79 -31.43
CA ALA A 13 -16.99 39.72 -32.40
C ALA A 13 -16.25 38.36 -32.36
N GLY A 14 -17.06 37.30 -32.31
CA GLY A 14 -16.66 36.01 -32.88
C GLY A 14 -17.60 34.83 -32.61
N TYR A 15 -18.56 34.60 -33.52
CA TYR A 15 -18.98 33.27 -34.03
C TYR A 15 -19.63 32.23 -33.06
N ASN A 16 -20.62 31.39 -33.38
CA ASN A 16 -21.60 31.23 -34.47
C ASN A 16 -22.55 30.03 -34.15
N LYS A 17 -23.76 30.10 -34.73
CA LYS A 17 -24.69 29.03 -35.19
C LYS A 17 -24.68 27.65 -34.51
N ARG A 18 -25.83 27.28 -33.92
CA ARG A 18 -26.92 26.50 -34.57
C ARG A 18 -26.50 25.08 -35.01
N HIS A 19 -26.73 24.12 -34.12
CA HIS A 19 -27.22 22.77 -34.44
C HIS A 19 -28.25 22.46 -33.33
N GLY A 20 -29.56 22.27 -33.54
CA GLY A 20 -30.22 21.66 -34.69
C GLY A 20 -30.45 20.17 -34.44
N VAL A 21 -31.09 19.79 -33.32
CA VAL A 21 -31.51 18.39 -33.08
C VAL A 21 -33.02 18.38 -32.81
N PRO A 22 -33.86 17.82 -33.70
CA PRO A 22 -35.30 17.73 -33.46
C PRO A 22 -35.65 16.62 -32.47
N ALA A 23 -36.55 16.96 -31.55
CA ALA A 23 -37.22 16.06 -30.63
C ALA A 23 -38.06 15.03 -31.40
N LYS A 24 -37.74 13.73 -31.24
CA LYS A 24 -38.64 12.65 -31.67
C LYS A 24 -39.58 12.32 -30.52
N GLN A 25 -40.83 12.75 -30.70
CA GLN A 25 -41.99 12.35 -29.90
C GLN A 25 -42.23 10.85 -30.08
N SER A 26 -42.26 10.10 -28.99
CA SER A 26 -42.67 8.69 -28.98
C SER A 26 -44.16 8.62 -28.71
N SER A 27 -44.92 8.26 -29.74
CA SER A 27 -46.34 7.91 -29.64
C SER A 27 -46.46 6.54 -28.97
N PHE A 28 -46.99 6.51 -27.75
CA PHE A 28 -47.34 5.29 -27.03
C PHE A 28 -48.57 4.66 -27.67
N HIS A 29 -48.36 3.63 -28.50
CA HIS A 29 -49.41 2.69 -28.89
C HIS A 29 -49.34 1.43 -28.03
N ARG A 30 -50.47 1.14 -27.38
CA ARG A 30 -50.70 0.01 -26.48
C ARG A 30 -50.69 -1.29 -27.28
N HIS A 31 -49.92 -2.26 -26.83
CA HIS A 31 -50.22 -3.67 -27.08
C HIS A 31 -50.06 -4.45 -25.77
N ALA A 32 -51.19 -4.70 -25.12
CA ALA A 32 -51.31 -5.77 -24.14
C ALA A 32 -51.06 -7.10 -24.87
N LYS A 33 -50.01 -7.83 -24.48
CA LYS A 33 -49.85 -9.23 -24.82
C LYS A 33 -49.69 -10.05 -23.54
N ALA A 34 -50.45 -11.12 -23.52
CA ALA A 34 -50.71 -12.01 -22.40
C ALA A 34 -49.42 -12.61 -21.81
N LEU A 35 -49.41 -12.76 -20.49
CA LEU A 35 -48.41 -13.52 -19.75
C LEU A 35 -48.63 -15.00 -20.03
N ASP A 36 -47.85 -15.57 -20.95
CA ASP A 36 -47.69 -17.01 -21.10
C ASP A 36 -46.75 -17.52 -19.99
N THR A 37 -47.31 -18.26 -19.04
CA THR A 37 -46.66 -18.75 -17.82
C THR A 37 -45.98 -20.10 -17.99
N ARG A 38 -45.52 -20.45 -19.19
CA ARG A 38 -44.85 -21.74 -19.41
C ARG A 38 -43.44 -21.60 -19.97
N ARG A 39 -42.50 -22.05 -19.11
CA ARG A 39 -41.13 -22.51 -19.40
C ARG A 39 -40.03 -21.44 -19.33
N SER A 40 -39.57 -21.18 -18.10
CA SER A 40 -38.24 -20.60 -17.89
C SER A 40 -37.17 -21.57 -18.46
N PRO A 41 -36.21 -21.10 -19.27
CA PRO A 41 -35.00 -21.85 -19.50
C PRO A 41 -34.18 -21.79 -18.21
N GLU A 42 -33.95 -22.93 -17.59
CA GLU A 42 -33.01 -23.06 -16.50
C GLU A 42 -31.62 -22.68 -17.04
N PHE A 43 -31.19 -21.44 -16.78
CA PHE A 43 -29.79 -21.06 -16.87
C PHE A 43 -29.04 -21.78 -15.75
N GLY A 44 -28.83 -23.07 -15.94
CA GLY A 44 -27.94 -23.88 -15.14
C GLY A 44 -26.53 -23.35 -15.31
N ILE A 45 -26.10 -22.50 -14.39
CA ILE A 45 -24.68 -22.29 -14.13
C ILE A 45 -24.21 -23.63 -13.57
N ALA A 46 -23.73 -24.52 -14.44
CA ALA A 46 -23.07 -25.74 -14.00
C ALA A 46 -22.00 -25.34 -12.98
N PRO A 47 -21.93 -25.97 -11.78
CA PRO A 47 -20.85 -25.70 -10.87
C PRO A 47 -19.58 -26.07 -11.62
N ARG A 48 -18.78 -25.07 -12.01
CA ARG A 48 -17.39 -25.32 -12.38
C ARG A 48 -16.84 -26.07 -11.20
N ARG A 49 -16.48 -27.35 -11.38
CA ARG A 49 -15.78 -28.13 -10.35
C ARG A 49 -14.75 -27.18 -9.80
N ALA A 50 -14.82 -26.88 -8.50
CA ALA A 50 -13.81 -26.08 -7.84
C ALA A 50 -12.52 -26.85 -8.09
N GLU A 51 -11.71 -26.40 -9.05
CA GLU A 51 -10.37 -26.90 -9.19
C GLU A 51 -9.76 -26.72 -7.81
N PRO A 52 -9.24 -27.78 -7.18
CA PRO A 52 -8.60 -27.65 -5.89
C PRO A 52 -7.56 -26.56 -6.11
N TYR A 53 -7.72 -25.43 -5.42
CA TYR A 53 -6.81 -24.30 -5.46
C TYR A 53 -5.43 -24.92 -5.52
N ARG A 54 -4.78 -24.81 -6.68
CA ARG A 54 -3.55 -25.55 -6.90
C ARG A 54 -2.63 -24.96 -5.85
N THR A 55 -2.32 -25.72 -4.80
CA THR A 55 -1.26 -25.44 -3.85
C THR A 55 0.03 -25.52 -4.65
N LEU A 56 0.20 -24.56 -5.56
CA LEU A 56 1.48 -24.19 -6.09
C LEU A 56 2.20 -23.74 -4.84
N MET A 57 3.04 -24.64 -4.31
CA MET A 57 3.98 -24.33 -3.25
C MET A 57 4.58 -22.98 -3.59
N THR A 58 4.15 -21.94 -2.89
CA THR A 58 4.78 -20.64 -3.01
C THR A 58 6.23 -20.89 -2.63
N PRO A 59 7.21 -20.58 -3.49
CA PRO A 59 8.61 -20.75 -3.13
C PRO A 59 8.82 -20.13 -1.75
N GLU A 60 9.49 -20.86 -0.85
CA GLU A 60 9.66 -20.43 0.54
C GLU A 60 10.13 -18.97 0.56
N ILE A 61 9.29 -18.10 1.14
CA ILE A 61 9.57 -16.67 1.16
C ILE A 61 10.49 -16.41 2.33
N ASP A 62 11.77 -16.25 2.03
CA ASP A 62 12.76 -15.75 3.00
C ASP A 62 12.55 -14.25 3.22
N CYS A 63 11.77 -13.91 4.25
CA CYS A 63 11.49 -12.52 4.63
C CYS A 63 12.76 -11.76 5.05
N THR A 64 13.76 -12.45 5.61
CA THR A 64 15.00 -11.83 6.07
C THR A 64 15.93 -11.45 4.91
N ARG A 65 15.75 -12.10 3.75
CA ARG A 65 16.37 -11.69 2.49
C ARG A 65 15.50 -10.78 1.64
N CYS A 66 14.18 -10.85 1.72
CA CYS A 66 13.33 -10.02 0.86
C CYS A 66 13.05 -8.63 1.44
N GLY A 67 12.75 -8.53 2.74
CA GLY A 67 12.50 -7.30 3.50
C GLY A 67 11.49 -6.30 2.93
N ALA A 68 10.82 -6.59 1.81
CA ALA A 68 10.15 -5.59 0.99
C ALA A 68 8.99 -4.86 1.69
N CYS A 69 8.35 -5.51 2.66
CA CYS A 69 7.29 -4.91 3.47
C CYS A 69 7.80 -3.85 4.44
N CYS A 70 9.10 -3.82 4.76
CA CYS A 70 9.68 -2.77 5.60
C CYS A 70 9.92 -1.46 4.85
N PHE A 71 9.71 -1.44 3.53
CA PHE A 71 9.95 -0.28 2.68
C PHE A 71 8.65 0.38 2.24
N SER A 72 8.61 1.71 2.22
CA SER A 72 7.55 2.55 1.64
C SER A 72 8.01 4.01 1.62
N SER A 73 7.60 4.75 0.59
CA SER A 73 7.75 6.21 0.54
C SER A 73 6.60 6.96 1.22
N ASN A 74 5.53 6.25 1.59
CA ASN A 74 4.40 6.85 2.29
C ASN A 74 4.75 6.97 3.79
N PRO A 75 4.78 8.18 4.38
CA PRO A 75 5.04 8.34 5.80
C PRO A 75 3.96 7.68 6.67
N HIS A 76 2.72 7.56 6.17
CA HIS A 76 1.59 6.98 6.90
C HIS A 76 1.42 5.47 6.63
N TYR A 77 2.52 4.77 6.29
CA TYR A 77 2.45 3.39 5.81
C TYR A 77 2.11 2.38 6.90
N VAL A 78 2.70 2.52 8.09
CA VAL A 78 2.44 1.65 9.25
C VAL A 78 1.77 2.48 10.31
N GLN A 79 0.47 2.30 10.49
CA GLN A 79 -0.27 2.96 11.56
C GLN A 79 -0.13 2.18 12.86
N ILE A 80 -0.02 2.91 13.97
CA ILE A 80 -0.17 2.38 15.32
C ILE A 80 -1.66 2.39 15.65
N LEU A 81 -2.22 1.21 15.92
CA LEU A 81 -3.65 1.04 16.16
C LEU A 81 -3.94 0.98 17.67
N PRO A 82 -5.19 1.19 18.11
CA PRO A 82 -5.55 1.05 19.52
C PRO A 82 -5.22 -0.33 20.12
N GLN A 83 -5.18 -1.39 19.31
CA GLN A 83 -4.79 -2.74 19.71
C GLN A 83 -3.30 -2.84 20.11
N ASP A 84 -2.49 -1.84 19.78
CA ASP A 84 -1.07 -1.76 20.11
C ASP A 84 -0.81 -1.16 21.51
N ALA A 85 -1.85 -0.81 22.28
CA ALA A 85 -1.71 -0.13 23.58
C ALA A 85 -0.85 -0.88 24.62
N GLY A 86 -0.72 -2.20 24.50
CA GLY A 86 0.14 -3.04 25.36
C GLY A 86 1.56 -3.23 24.85
N ARG A 87 1.97 -2.55 23.77
CA ARG A 87 3.29 -2.69 23.14
C ARG A 87 4.19 -1.53 23.55
N GLU A 88 5.45 -1.83 23.81
CA GLU A 88 6.46 -0.83 24.19
C GLU A 88 7.09 -0.18 22.95
N ILE A 89 6.26 0.35 22.05
CA ILE A 89 6.75 1.01 20.82
C ILE A 89 7.36 2.36 21.20
N SER A 90 8.66 2.51 20.94
CA SER A 90 9.39 3.73 21.32
C SER A 90 8.78 5.00 20.69
N PRO A 91 8.49 6.04 21.50
CA PRO A 91 7.99 7.33 21.00
C PRO A 91 8.91 8.01 19.97
N LEU A 92 10.21 7.70 19.98
CA LEU A 92 11.18 8.23 19.01
C LEU A 92 11.03 7.62 17.61
N THR A 93 10.32 6.49 17.52
CA THR A 93 10.11 5.76 16.27
C THR A 93 8.75 6.03 15.65
N VAL A 94 7.94 6.93 16.22
CA VAL A 94 6.60 7.26 15.73
C VAL A 94 6.44 8.76 15.48
N HIS A 95 5.44 9.11 14.66
CA HIS A 95 4.99 10.49 14.45
C HIS A 95 3.46 10.54 14.44
N GLU A 96 2.92 11.72 14.75
CA GLU A 96 1.48 12.00 14.68
C GLU A 96 1.12 12.68 13.37
N ALA A 97 0.03 12.23 12.74
CA ALA A 97 -0.58 12.92 11.62
C ALA A 97 -2.10 12.71 11.64
N ASN A 98 -2.87 13.80 11.56
CA ASN A 98 -4.34 13.77 11.54
C ASN A 98 -4.96 13.00 12.73
N GLY A 99 -4.39 13.18 13.93
CA GLY A 99 -4.88 12.53 15.16
C GLY A 99 -4.63 11.01 15.21
N ARG A 100 -3.67 10.51 14.42
CA ARG A 100 -3.27 9.10 14.37
C ARG A 100 -1.75 9.02 14.44
N GLN A 101 -1.24 8.03 15.16
CA GLN A 101 0.19 7.76 15.22
C GLN A 101 0.60 6.75 14.14
N TYR A 102 1.78 6.95 13.57
CA TYR A 102 2.38 6.09 12.56
C TYR A 102 3.83 5.83 12.90
N LEU A 103 4.33 4.66 12.53
CA LEU A 103 5.75 4.38 12.59
C LEU A 103 6.48 5.30 11.60
N ASN A 104 7.60 5.87 12.04
CA ASN A 104 8.46 6.70 11.22
C ASN A 104 8.98 5.88 10.04
N MET A 105 8.88 6.48 8.86
CA MET A 105 9.47 5.97 7.63
C MET A 105 10.60 6.92 7.26
N ASP A 106 11.81 6.39 7.09
CA ASP A 106 12.95 7.14 6.57
C ASP A 106 12.58 7.67 5.18
N ILE A 107 12.46 8.99 5.05
CA ILE A 107 12.07 9.65 3.80
C ILE A 107 13.18 9.53 2.74
N ARG A 108 14.45 9.41 3.16
CA ARG A 108 15.62 9.32 2.28
C ARG A 108 15.85 7.88 1.81
N CYS A 109 15.75 6.91 2.70
CA CYS A 109 16.04 5.51 2.42
C CYS A 109 14.79 4.65 2.18
N GLY A 110 13.59 5.20 2.46
CA GLY A 110 12.30 4.59 2.18
C GLY A 110 11.97 3.38 3.03
N HIS A 111 12.46 3.27 4.27
CA HIS A 111 12.21 2.11 5.15
C HIS A 111 11.71 2.51 6.54
N CYS A 112 11.07 1.58 7.24
CA CYS A 112 10.58 1.85 8.59
C CYS A 112 11.73 2.06 9.59
N ALA A 113 11.46 2.81 10.65
CA ALA A 113 12.42 3.18 11.67
C ALA A 113 12.92 2.00 12.52
N LEU A 114 12.19 0.88 12.53
CA LEU A 114 12.59 -0.34 13.24
C LEU A 114 13.40 -1.31 12.38
N LEU A 115 13.59 -1.03 11.08
CA LEU A 115 14.39 -1.90 10.22
C LEU A 115 15.86 -1.79 10.58
N THR A 116 16.47 -2.92 10.92
CA THR A 116 17.90 -3.08 11.11
C THR A 116 18.47 -4.09 10.13
N LEU A 117 19.79 -4.07 10.00
CA LEU A 117 20.54 -5.04 9.25
C LEU A 117 21.44 -5.84 10.18
N THR A 118 21.38 -7.16 10.06
CA THR A 118 22.24 -8.07 10.82
C THR A 118 23.67 -8.04 10.30
N VAL A 119 24.62 -8.52 11.12
CA VAL A 119 26.02 -8.72 10.72
C VAL A 119 26.18 -9.61 9.48
N ASP A 120 25.30 -10.60 9.31
CA ASP A 120 25.27 -11.48 8.14
C ASP A 120 24.63 -10.86 6.88
N GLY A 121 24.31 -9.57 6.90
CA GLY A 121 23.68 -8.88 5.77
C GLY A 121 22.20 -9.21 5.54
N ARG A 122 21.47 -9.66 6.57
CA ARG A 122 20.02 -9.91 6.51
C ARG A 122 19.24 -8.74 7.10
N LEU A 123 18.01 -8.55 6.62
CA LEU A 123 17.08 -7.54 7.13
C LEU A 123 16.28 -8.12 8.30
N ALA A 124 16.22 -7.38 9.41
CA ALA A 124 15.48 -7.77 10.61
C ALA A 124 14.79 -6.57 11.27
N CYS A 125 13.79 -6.85 12.12
CA CYS A 125 13.21 -5.81 12.97
C CYS A 125 14.08 -5.67 14.22
N GLY A 126 14.54 -4.46 14.55
CA GLY A 126 15.30 -4.19 15.77
C GLY A 126 14.46 -4.30 17.04
N ASP A 127 13.15 -4.27 16.92
CA ASP A 127 12.19 -4.49 18.00
C ASP A 127 11.07 -5.40 17.51
N TYR A 128 11.36 -6.70 17.42
CA TYR A 128 10.45 -7.69 16.82
C TYR A 128 9.24 -7.99 17.71
N ASP A 129 9.42 -7.91 19.03
CA ASP A 129 8.39 -8.25 20.01
C ASP A 129 7.36 -7.13 20.19
N ASN A 130 7.73 -5.86 20.03
CA ASN A 130 6.78 -4.75 20.07
C ASN A 130 6.22 -4.35 18.71
N ARG A 131 6.36 -5.19 17.67
CA ARG A 131 5.81 -4.89 16.34
C ARG A 131 4.32 -4.50 16.41
N PRO A 132 3.92 -3.38 15.75
CA PRO A 132 2.52 -2.98 15.63
C PRO A 132 1.67 -4.07 14.98
N GLU A 133 0.37 -4.02 15.22
CA GLU A 133 -0.59 -4.98 14.71
C GLU A 133 -0.58 -5.03 13.18
N ALA A 134 -0.41 -3.88 12.52
CA ALA A 134 -0.26 -3.80 11.06
C ALA A 134 0.91 -4.67 10.54
N CYS A 135 2.03 -4.72 11.27
CA CYS A 135 3.19 -5.54 10.91
C CYS A 135 2.98 -7.03 11.21
N ARG A 136 2.19 -7.36 12.24
CA ARG A 136 1.90 -8.75 12.65
C ARG A 136 0.83 -9.41 11.79
N ALA A 137 -0.16 -8.64 11.37
CA ALA A 137 -1.21 -9.09 10.45
C ALA A 137 -0.67 -9.38 9.04
N PHE A 138 0.51 -8.86 8.70
CA PHE A 138 1.15 -9.09 7.41
C PHE A 138 1.59 -10.55 7.25
N ARG A 139 1.14 -11.22 6.18
CA ARG A 139 1.43 -12.64 5.93
C ARG A 139 2.36 -12.80 4.74
N ALA A 140 3.44 -13.55 4.91
CA ALA A 140 4.30 -13.95 3.80
C ALA A 140 3.47 -14.69 2.74
N GLY A 141 3.63 -14.31 1.47
CA GLY A 141 2.92 -14.93 0.34
C GLY A 141 1.54 -14.35 0.06
N SER A 142 1.01 -13.50 0.94
CA SER A 142 -0.25 -12.80 0.69
C SER A 142 -0.17 -11.90 -0.56
N PHE A 143 -1.31 -11.42 -1.02
CA PHE A 143 -1.38 -10.46 -2.12
C PHE A 143 -0.54 -9.21 -1.81
N GLU A 144 -0.64 -8.68 -0.60
CA GLU A 144 0.13 -7.54 -0.12
C GLU A 144 1.63 -7.82 -0.11
N CYS A 145 2.03 -9.05 0.27
CA CYS A 145 3.42 -9.50 0.17
C CYS A 145 3.93 -9.48 -1.27
N GLN A 146 3.15 -10.03 -2.21
CA GLN A 146 3.52 -10.04 -3.61
C GLN A 146 3.62 -8.62 -4.19
N MET A 147 2.71 -7.71 -3.80
CA MET A 147 2.77 -6.32 -4.22
C MET A 147 3.96 -5.58 -3.60
N ALA A 148 4.25 -5.77 -2.31
CA ALA A 148 5.42 -5.19 -1.67
C ALA A 148 6.72 -5.66 -2.37
N ARG A 149 6.84 -6.96 -2.65
CA ARG A 149 8.00 -7.52 -3.37
C ARG A 149 8.13 -6.91 -4.78
N LYS A 150 7.03 -6.86 -5.54
CA LYS A 150 7.01 -6.29 -6.89
C LYS A 150 7.44 -4.82 -6.91
N HIS A 151 6.92 -4.02 -5.98
CA HIS A 151 7.09 -2.57 -6.03
C HIS A 151 8.28 -2.05 -5.22
N ARG A 152 8.77 -2.81 -4.23
CA ARG A 152 9.72 -2.32 -3.22
C ARG A 152 10.87 -3.28 -2.93
N GLY A 153 10.85 -4.48 -3.52
CA GLY A 153 11.93 -5.45 -3.35
C GLY A 153 13.29 -4.93 -3.80
N HIS A 154 13.32 -4.05 -4.80
CA HIS A 154 14.57 -3.43 -5.27
C HIS A 154 15.21 -2.49 -4.23
N LEU A 155 14.40 -1.81 -3.40
CA LEU A 155 14.90 -0.95 -2.31
C LEU A 155 15.55 -1.79 -1.21
N ALA A 156 14.90 -2.92 -0.86
CA ALA A 156 15.43 -3.88 0.10
C ALA A 156 16.75 -4.50 -0.39
N ALA A 157 16.80 -4.89 -1.67
CA ALA A 157 18.02 -5.40 -2.30
C ALA A 157 19.16 -4.37 -2.25
N ALA A 158 18.87 -3.11 -2.57
CA ALA A 158 19.86 -2.03 -2.50
C ALA A 158 20.38 -1.82 -1.06
N LYS A 159 19.51 -1.82 -0.04
CA LYS A 159 19.91 -1.67 1.37
C LYS A 159 20.86 -2.79 1.81
N MET A 160 20.58 -4.04 1.46
CA MET A 160 21.49 -5.16 1.78
C MET A 160 22.81 -5.07 1.01
N ALA A 161 22.82 -4.57 -0.22
CA ALA A 161 24.05 -4.38 -0.98
C ALA A 161 24.98 -3.33 -0.34
N THR A 162 24.41 -2.27 0.26
CA THR A 162 25.21 -1.25 0.99
C THR A 162 25.88 -1.80 2.25
N ALA A 163 25.37 -2.88 2.82
CA ALA A 163 25.97 -3.53 3.98
C ALA A 163 27.35 -4.11 3.69
N PHE A 164 27.46 -4.74 2.53
CA PHE A 164 28.66 -5.44 2.12
C PHE A 164 29.80 -4.46 1.82
N THR A 165 29.48 -3.20 1.50
CA THR A 165 30.46 -2.15 1.23
C THR A 165 30.96 -1.42 2.49
N VAL A 166 30.37 -1.70 3.66
CA VAL A 166 30.72 -1.05 4.95
C VAL A 166 31.13 -2.10 5.99
N VAL A 167 31.90 -3.12 5.57
CA VAL A 167 32.69 -3.91 6.52
C VAL A 167 34.07 -3.25 6.62
N PRO A 168 34.30 -2.26 7.51
CA PRO A 168 35.65 -1.92 7.89
C PRO A 168 36.18 -3.07 8.77
N GLU A 169 37.21 -3.72 8.27
CA GLU A 169 38.17 -4.42 9.12
C GLU A 169 38.60 -3.42 10.21
N GLU A 170 38.29 -3.75 11.47
CA GLU A 170 38.63 -3.02 12.70
C GLU A 170 37.81 -1.76 13.08
N ALA A 171 36.92 -1.91 14.06
CA ALA A 171 36.62 -0.88 15.05
C ALA A 171 36.48 -1.53 16.45
N PRO A 172 37.23 -1.07 17.48
CA PRO A 172 37.19 -1.67 18.80
C PRO A 172 35.96 -1.21 19.60
N GLY A 173 35.26 -2.17 20.20
CA GLY A 173 34.46 -1.96 21.42
C GLY A 173 33.06 -1.38 21.22
N ALA A 174 32.15 -2.15 20.65
CA ALA A 174 30.71 -2.00 20.93
C ALA A 174 30.13 -3.37 21.30
N ALA A 175 29.45 -3.42 22.44
CA ALA A 175 28.95 -4.65 23.06
C ALA A 175 28.10 -5.47 22.08
N ILE A 176 28.61 -6.65 21.75
CA ILE A 176 27.92 -7.64 20.93
C ILE A 176 26.85 -8.26 21.83
N ILE A 177 25.58 -7.93 21.61
CA ILE A 177 24.48 -8.69 22.23
C ILE A 177 24.43 -10.03 21.47
N THR A 178 25.10 -11.04 22.01
CA THR A 178 24.97 -12.42 21.57
C THR A 178 23.58 -12.91 21.94
N ALA A 179 22.75 -13.26 20.95
CA ALA A 179 21.50 -13.95 21.18
C ALA A 179 21.80 -15.28 21.89
N ASP A 180 21.20 -15.49 23.07
CA ASP A 180 21.32 -16.72 23.84
C ASP A 180 20.52 -17.84 23.14
N PRO A 181 21.16 -18.95 22.74
CA PRO A 181 20.47 -20.06 22.07
C PRO A 181 19.54 -20.88 23.00
N ALA A 182 19.47 -20.59 24.30
CA ALA A 182 18.74 -21.40 25.29
C ALA A 182 17.24 -21.06 25.44
N ARG A 183 16.61 -20.30 24.54
CA ARG A 183 15.17 -20.04 24.59
C ARG A 183 14.43 -20.46 23.32
N GLN A 184 14.26 -21.76 23.16
CA GLN A 184 13.21 -22.39 22.35
C GLN A 184 12.58 -23.52 23.14
#